data_AF-A0A3M2EBI0-F1
#
_entry.id   AF-A0A3M2EBI0-F1
#
_cell.length_a   1.000
_cell.length_b   1.000
_cell.length_c   1.000
_cell.angle_alpha   90.00
_cell.angle_beta   90.00
_cell.angle_gamma   90.00
#
_symmetry.space_group_name_H-M   'P 1'
#
loop_
_entity.id
_entity.type
_entity.pdbx_description
1 polymer ?
#
loop_
_entity_poly.entity_id
_entity_poly.type
_entity_poly.pdbx_seq_one_letter_code
_entity_poly.pdbx_strand_id
1 'polypeptide(L)' 'MPTHIRAILTVIVLIVTGAAYALREVIGLQSSPLLIFGLGVGMAISLWLFPEPRKEKPTRR' A
#
# COMPACT_ATOMS: atom_id res chain seq x y z
N MET A 1 -6.96 9.13 -9.13
CA MET A 1 -5.49 9.04 -9.28
C MET A 1 -5.09 8.98 -10.74
N PRO A 2 -4.01 9.67 -11.16
CA PRO A 2 -3.29 9.37 -12.39
C PRO A 2 -2.84 7.91 -12.38
N THR A 3 -2.99 7.20 -13.50
CA THR A 3 -2.76 5.75 -13.62
C THR A 3 -1.35 5.34 -13.18
N HIS A 4 -0.35 6.20 -13.41
CA HIS A 4 1.04 5.97 -13.03
C HIS A 4 1.25 5.97 -11.50
N ILE A 5 0.59 6.87 -10.77
CA ILE A 5 0.73 6.97 -9.30
C ILE A 5 0.14 5.74 -8.63
N ARG A 6 -1.01 5.26 -9.13
CA ARG A 6 -1.64 4.02 -8.65
C ARG A 6 -0.72 2.82 -8.85
N ALA A 7 -0.12 2.69 -10.03
CA ALA A 7 0.81 1.60 -10.33
C ALA A 7 2.04 1.62 -9.40
N ILE A 8 2.65 2.81 -9.21
CA ILE A 8 3.82 2.98 -8.33
C ILE A 8 3.48 2.59 -6.88
N LEU A 9 2.35 3.07 -6.36
CA LEU A 9 1.91 2.74 -5.00
C LEU A 9 1.64 1.23 -4.82
N THR A 10 1.06 0.59 -5.83
CA THR A 10 0.80 -0.86 -5.78
C THR A 10 2.11 -1.66 -5.72
N VAL A 11 3.12 -1.27 -6.50
CA VAL A 11 4.45 -1.89 -6.48
C VAL A 11 5.15 -1.65 -5.14
N ILE A 12 5.08 -0.44 -4.59
CA ILE A 12 5.65 -0.13 -3.27
C ILE A 12 5.01 -1.00 -2.18
N VAL A 13 3.68 -1.14 -2.17
CA VAL A 13 2.98 -1.97 -1.18
C VAL A 13 3.40 -3.44 -1.30
N LEU A 14 3.56 -3.97 -2.52
CA LEU A 14 4.07 -5.34 -2.72
C LEU A 14 5.48 -5.52 -2.16
N ILE A 15 6.39 -4.57 -2.42
CA ILE A 15 7.78 -4.61 -1.94
C ILE A 15 7.81 -4.54 -0.41
N VAL A 16 7.07 -3.60 0.18
CA VAL A 16 7.02 -3.43 1.64
C VAL A 16 6.42 -4.66 2.33
N THR A 17 5.36 -5.23 1.76
CA THR A 17 4.75 -6.46 2.29
C THR A 17 5.70 -7.64 2.21
N GLY A 18 6.41 -7.80 1.09
CA GLY A 18 7.42 -8.85 0.91
C GLY A 18 8.60 -8.70 1.88
N ALA A 19 9.09 -7.48 2.06
CA ALA A 19 10.16 -7.16 3.02
C ALA A 19 9.71 -7.41 4.46
N ALA A 20 8.48 -7.03 4.83
CA ALA A 20 7.91 -7.29 6.15
C ALA A 20 7.76 -8.80 6.42
N TYR A 21 7.37 -9.57 5.39
CA TYR A 21 7.31 -11.04 5.50
C TYR A 21 8.69 -11.67 5.70
N ALA A 22 9.70 -11.20 4.95
CA ALA A 22 11.08 -11.69 5.07
C ALA A 22 11.74 -11.30 6.40
N LEU A 23 11.45 -10.10 6.91
CA LEU A 23 12.04 -9.59 8.16
C LEU A 23 11.27 -10.01 9.41
N ARG A 24 10.07 -10.60 9.28
CA ARG A 24 9.20 -11.07 10.38
C ARG A 24 9.95 -11.71 11.54
N GLU A 25 10.89 -12.60 11.23
CA GLU A 25 11.65 -13.36 12.23
C GLU A 25 12.70 -12.49 12.94
N VAL A 26 13.28 -11.50 12.25
CA VAL A 26 14.29 -10.57 12.76
C VAL A 26 13.69 -9.53 13.70
N ILE A 27 12.48 -9.05 13.42
CA ILE A 27 11.75 -8.09 14.27
C ILE A 27 11.05 -8.75 15.47
N GLY A 28 11.24 -10.07 15.69
CA GLY A 28 10.64 -10.79 16.82
C GLY A 28 9.10 -10.82 16.76
N LEU A 29 8.51 -10.53 15.60
CA LEU A 29 7.08 -10.61 15.39
C LEU A 29 6.67 -12.08 15.33
N GLN A 30 6.27 -12.63 16.48
CA GLN A 30 5.48 -13.89 16.53
C GLN A 30 4.06 -13.70 15.99
N SER A 31 3.76 -12.54 15.39
CA SER A 31 2.51 -12.26 14.71
C SER A 31 2.26 -13.30 13.62
N SER A 32 1.02 -13.80 13.60
CA SER A 32 0.59 -14.80 12.62
C SER A 32 0.87 -14.30 11.21
N PRO A 33 1.49 -15.10 10.32
CA PRO A 33 1.79 -14.70 8.95
C PRO A 33 0.55 -14.23 8.16
N LEU A 34 -0.65 -14.66 8.58
CA LEU A 34 -1.92 -14.15 8.07
C LEU A 34 -2.14 -12.64 8.31
N LEU A 35 -1.63 -12.08 9.42
CA LEU A 35 -1.79 -10.65 9.72
C LEU A 35 -0.97 -9.78 8.77
N ILE A 36 0.28 -10.17 8.50
CA ILE A 36 1.16 -9.44 7.57
C ILE A 36 0.58 -9.51 6.15
N PHE A 37 0.12 -10.70 5.76
CA PHE A 37 -0.50 -10.90 4.46
C PHE A 37 -1.83 -10.12 4.34
N GLY A 38 -2.69 -10.21 5.34
CA GLY A 38 -3.97 -9.49 5.39
C GLY A 38 -3.80 -7.97 5.39
N LEU A 39 -2.78 -7.46 6.09
CA LEU A 39 -2.46 -6.04 6.10
C LEU A 39 -1.94 -5.57 4.74
N GLY A 40 -1.02 -6.32 4.12
CA GLY A 40 -0.48 -5.99 2.80
C GLY A 40 -1.55 -6.01 1.71
N VAL A 41 -2.38 -7.05 1.70
CA VAL A 41 -3.54 -7.15 0.79
C VAL A 41 -4.55 -6.04 1.07
N GLY A 42 -4.84 -5.76 2.34
CA GLY A 42 -5.74 -4.68 2.77
C GLY A 42 -5.27 -3.30 2.32
N MET A 43 -3.97 -3.00 2.44
CA MET A 43 -3.38 -1.76 1.94
C MET A 43 -3.48 -1.64 0.41
N ALA A 44 -3.21 -2.73 -0.32
CA ALA A 44 -3.35 -2.75 -1.77
C ALA A 44 -4.80 -2.52 -2.22
N ILE A 45 -5.77 -3.13 -1.55
CA ILE A 45 -7.21 -2.93 -1.80
C ILE A 45 -7.62 -1.50 -1.42
N SER A 46 -7.11 -0.96 -0.31
CA SER A 46 -7.41 0.41 0.14
C SER A 46 -6.96 1.47 -0.86
N LEU A 47 -5.79 1.30 -1.49
CA LEU A 47 -5.33 2.15 -2.61
C LEU A 47 -6.28 2.13 -3.82
N TRP A 48 -7.03 1.04 -3.96
CA TRP A 48 -8.05 0.93 -4.99
C TRP A 48 -9.39 1.54 -4.57
N LEU A 49 -9.78 1.35 -3.31
CA LEU A 49 -11.06 1.78 -2.74
C LEU A 49 -11.10 3.28 -2.41
N PHE A 50 -9.97 3.85 -2.00
CA PHE A 50 -9.81 5.27 -1.65
C PHE A 50 -8.79 5.96 -2.54
N PRO A 51 -9.08 6.14 -3.85
CA PRO A 51 -8.22 6.92 -4.71
C PRO A 51 -8.27 8.39 -4.28
N GLU A 52 -7.09 9.01 -4.16
CA GLU A 52 -6.90 10.39 -3.73
C GLU A 52 -7.87 11.35 -4.44
N PRO A 53 -8.57 12.25 -3.70
CA PRO A 53 -9.42 13.26 -4.30
C PRO A 53 -8.56 14.14 -5.20
N ARG A 54 -8.95 14.24 -6.48
CA ARG A 54 -8.25 15.08 -7.45
C ARG A 54 -8.21 16.50 -6.88
N LYS A 55 -7.01 17.04 -6.65
CA LYS A 55 -6.82 18.46 -6.46
C LYS A 55 -7.19 19.13 -7.78
N GLU A 56 -8.44 19.54 -7.90
CA GLU A 56 -8.89 20.43 -8.95
C GLU A 56 -8.02 21.69 -8.81
N LYS A 57 -7.17 21.94 -9.82
CA LYS A 57 -6.32 23.13 -9.81
C LYS A 57 -7.27 24.32 -9.65
N PRO A 58 -7.06 25.21 -8.66
CA PRO A 58 -7.89 26.39 -8.56
C PRO A 58 -7.64 27.21 -9.82
N THR A 59 -8.62 27.20 -10.72
CA THR A 59 -8.67 28.08 -11.88
C THR A 59 -8.78 29.49 -11.34
N ARG A 60 -7.64 30.16 -11.13
CA ARG A 60 -7.59 31.62 -10.99
C ARG A 60 -7.97 32.20 -12.35
N ARG A 61 -9.24 32.59 -12.48
CA ARG A 61 -9.69 33.59 -13.44
C ARG A 61 -9.61 34.96 -12.81
#